data_AF-A0A355BBL4-F1
#
_entry.id   AF-A0A355BBL4-F1
#
_cell.length_a   1.000
_cell.length_b   1.000
_cell.length_c   1.000
_cell.angle_alpha   90.00
_cell.angle_beta   90.00
_cell.angle_gamma   90.00
#
_symmetry.space_group_name_H-M   'P 1'
#
loop_
_entity.id
_entity.type
_entity.pdbx_description
1 polymer ?
#
loop_
_entity_poly.entity_id
_entity_poly.type
_entity_poly.pdbx_seq_one_letter_code
_entity_poly.pdbx_strand_id
1 'polypeptide(L)'
;TQWVHVAAVFNNGELSLYQNGTLSAQNTSVGFNAIPIHNDGAAFGGTNGTNVFSNISTSYNGCADEIMIFSEALNAAQVKLLHDFGFIGSGSLKSTENHQNTQITENSKSLIIYPNPSKGNINLITQVKYAGAIKIEIIDVLGGIVYEKKIYNLEEGYQHIPLKDITIASGVYILKIINNKQIQNARLIIKN
;
A
#
# COMPACT_ATOMS: atom_id res chain seq x y z
N THR A 1 12.37 6.61 21.49
CA THR A 1 12.24 6.91 20.04
C THR A 1 10.86 6.50 19.59
N GLN A 2 10.19 7.30 18.75
CA GLN A 2 8.85 7.00 18.22
C GLN A 2 8.96 6.80 16.71
N TRP A 3 8.37 5.72 16.19
CA TRP A 3 8.23 5.53 14.74
C TRP A 3 7.36 6.65 14.16
N VAL A 4 7.67 7.08 12.94
CA VAL A 4 6.93 8.11 12.22
C VAL A 4 6.71 7.61 10.80
N HIS A 5 5.47 7.72 10.31
CA HIS A 5 5.18 7.49 8.90
C HIS A 5 5.39 8.78 8.14
N VAL A 6 6.17 8.71 7.07
CA VAL A 6 6.42 9.84 6.17
C VAL A 6 5.99 9.42 4.76
N ALA A 7 5.23 10.27 4.08
CA ALA A 7 4.90 10.10 2.68
C ALA A 7 5.13 11.39 1.91
N ALA A 8 5.82 11.30 0.78
CA ALA A 8 5.95 12.38 -0.19
C ALA A 8 5.12 12.02 -1.43
N VAL A 9 4.26 12.95 -1.86
CA VAL A 9 3.40 12.78 -3.03
C VAL A 9 3.70 13.88 -4.03
N PHE A 10 4.07 13.48 -5.24
CA PHE A 10 4.19 14.39 -6.38
C PHE A 10 2.98 14.20 -7.31
N ASN A 11 2.27 15.28 -7.62
CA ASN A 11 1.11 15.28 -8.51
C ASN A 11 1.17 16.48 -9.46
N ASN A 12 1.74 16.27 -10.66
CA ASN A 12 1.73 17.25 -11.75
C ASN A 12 2.15 18.68 -11.32
N GLY A 13 3.27 18.78 -10.59
CA GLY A 13 3.83 20.05 -10.12
C GLY A 13 3.45 20.44 -8.69
N GLU A 14 2.54 19.71 -8.06
CA GLU A 14 2.34 19.77 -6.61
C GLU A 14 3.24 18.74 -5.90
N LEU A 15 3.94 19.16 -4.85
CA LEU A 15 4.68 18.29 -3.95
C LEU A 15 4.12 18.43 -2.53
N SER A 16 3.58 17.34 -1.99
CA SER A 16 2.95 17.27 -0.67
C SER A 16 3.73 16.33 0.24
N LEU A 17 4.03 16.78 1.45
CA LEU A 17 4.66 16.00 2.52
C LEU A 17 3.64 15.71 3.61
N TYR A 18 3.47 14.43 3.93
CA TYR A 18 2.59 13.97 4.99
C TYR A 18 3.40 13.34 6.12
N GLN A 19 3.00 13.64 7.35
CA GLN A 19 3.51 13.00 8.56
C GLN A 19 2.35 12.37 9.32
N ASN A 20 2.50 11.10 9.70
CA ASN A 20 1.48 10.33 10.42
C ASN A 20 0.09 10.39 9.75
N GLY A 21 0.07 10.32 8.42
CA GLY A 21 -1.16 10.31 7.63
C GLY A 21 -1.83 11.67 7.44
N THR A 22 -1.22 12.76 7.92
CA THR A 22 -1.74 14.13 7.82
C THR A 22 -0.81 15.03 7.02
N LEU A 23 -1.36 15.99 6.26
CA LEU A 23 -0.57 16.92 5.47
C LEU A 23 0.27 17.80 6.40
N SER A 24 1.58 17.74 6.27
CA SER A 24 2.53 18.53 7.07
C SER A 24 3.05 19.74 6.32
N ALA A 25 3.29 19.63 5.02
CA ALA A 25 3.76 20.72 4.17
C ALA A 25 3.38 20.48 2.71
N GLN A 26 3.27 21.54 1.93
CA GLN A 26 2.93 21.47 0.51
C GLN A 26 3.58 22.62 -0.26
N ASN A 27 4.07 22.32 -1.47
CA ASN A 27 4.35 23.31 -2.50
C ASN A 27 3.45 23.00 -3.71
N THR A 28 2.53 23.90 -4.04
CA THR A 28 1.54 23.71 -5.11
C THR A 28 2.10 23.92 -6.51
N SER A 29 3.33 24.45 -6.64
CA SER A 29 4.01 24.59 -7.91
C SER A 29 5.53 24.57 -7.73
N VAL A 30 6.12 23.40 -7.93
CA VAL A 30 7.59 23.24 -7.89
C VAL A 30 8.30 23.68 -9.18
N GLY A 31 7.56 24.20 -10.17
CA GLY A 31 8.11 24.68 -11.44
C GLY A 31 8.33 23.61 -12.51
N PHE A 32 7.93 22.36 -12.26
CA PHE A 32 7.97 21.25 -13.22
C PHE A 32 6.80 20.29 -12.98
N ASN A 33 6.33 19.64 -14.04
CA ASN A 33 5.12 18.80 -14.01
C ASN A 33 5.41 17.29 -14.06
N ALA A 34 6.68 16.91 -14.23
CA ALA A 34 7.13 15.53 -14.24
C ALA A 34 8.52 15.43 -13.58
N ILE A 35 8.80 14.29 -12.93
CA ILE A 35 10.13 13.97 -12.44
C ILE A 35 10.93 13.40 -13.62
N PRO A 36 12.00 14.08 -14.08
CA PRO A 36 12.79 13.61 -15.21
C PRO A 36 13.58 12.34 -14.85
N ILE A 37 13.96 11.57 -15.87
CA ILE A 37 14.89 10.45 -15.70
C ILE A 37 16.23 10.98 -15.20
N HIS A 38 16.86 10.26 -14.27
CA HIS A 38 18.20 10.52 -13.78
C HIS A 38 19.10 9.35 -14.16
N ASN A 39 20.39 9.64 -14.39
CA ASN A 39 21.39 8.62 -14.75
C ASN A 39 22.07 7.99 -13.52
N ASP A 40 21.97 8.64 -12.37
CA ASP A 40 22.52 8.14 -11.10
C ASP A 40 21.69 6.93 -10.60
N GLY A 41 22.30 6.04 -9.81
CA GLY A 41 21.59 4.91 -9.23
C GLY A 41 20.68 5.34 -8.08
N ALA A 42 19.48 4.76 -7.97
CA ALA A 42 18.60 4.99 -6.83
C ALA A 42 19.21 4.43 -5.53
N ALA A 43 19.03 5.13 -4.41
CA ALA A 43 19.44 4.68 -3.08
C ALA A 43 18.43 5.14 -2.02
N PHE A 44 18.22 4.30 -1.00
CA PHE A 44 17.47 4.64 0.20
C PHE A 44 18.40 4.65 1.40
N GLY A 45 18.30 5.69 2.22
CA GLY A 45 19.12 5.81 3.43
C GLY A 45 20.61 6.07 3.19
N GLY A 46 21.01 6.41 1.97
CA GLY A 46 22.39 6.68 1.60
C GLY A 46 22.48 7.52 0.33
N THR A 47 23.64 8.12 0.10
CA THR A 47 23.94 8.85 -1.13
C THR A 47 24.60 7.92 -2.15
N ASN A 48 24.08 7.87 -3.37
CA ASN A 48 24.71 7.21 -4.51
C ASN A 48 24.89 8.22 -5.65
N GLY A 49 26.08 8.82 -5.76
CA GLY A 49 26.33 9.93 -6.67
C GLY A 49 25.96 11.29 -6.07
N THR A 50 25.20 12.09 -6.82
CA THR A 50 24.77 13.43 -6.37
C THR A 50 23.41 13.36 -5.65
N ASN A 51 23.12 14.33 -4.77
CA ASN A 51 21.80 14.43 -4.14
C ASN A 51 21.36 15.90 -3.98
N VAL A 52 20.08 16.07 -3.65
CA VAL A 52 19.43 17.39 -3.52
C VAL A 52 19.94 18.26 -2.37
N PHE A 53 20.68 17.69 -1.42
CA PHE A 53 21.27 18.41 -0.30
C PHE A 53 22.71 18.86 -0.55
N SER A 54 23.27 18.57 -1.73
CA SER A 54 24.66 18.88 -2.09
C SER A 54 25.69 18.36 -1.06
N ASN A 55 25.36 17.28 -0.36
CA ASN A 55 26.27 16.61 0.56
C ASN A 55 26.77 15.30 -0.07
N ILE A 56 27.99 14.89 0.24
CA ILE A 56 28.56 13.62 -0.23
C ILE A 56 28.75 12.67 0.95
N SER A 57 28.52 11.37 0.73
CA SER A 57 28.78 10.32 1.72
C SER A 57 28.02 10.43 3.04
N THR A 58 26.85 11.05 3.05
CA THR A 58 25.95 11.00 4.22
C THR A 58 24.95 9.88 4.05
N SER A 59 24.85 9.04 5.08
CA SER A 59 23.83 8.00 5.19
C SER A 59 22.84 8.37 6.28
N TYR A 60 21.59 7.97 6.10
CA TYR A 60 20.56 8.09 7.10
C TYR A 60 20.96 7.25 8.32
N ASN A 61 21.08 7.92 9.47
CA ASN A 61 21.40 7.28 10.73
C ASN A 61 20.11 7.04 11.54
N GLY A 62 19.38 5.99 11.16
CA GLY A 62 18.13 5.61 11.81
C GLY A 62 17.56 4.29 11.26
N CYS A 63 16.44 3.87 11.82
CA CYS A 63 15.70 2.72 11.30
C CYS A 63 14.67 3.20 10.26
N ALA A 64 14.52 2.42 9.19
CA ALA A 64 13.47 2.57 8.20
C ALA A 64 12.89 1.18 7.95
N ASP A 65 11.57 1.12 7.77
CA ASP A 65 10.84 -0.11 7.49
C ASP A 65 9.67 0.21 6.54
N GLU A 66 9.15 -0.81 5.87
CA GLU A 66 7.98 -0.72 4.97
C GLU A 66 8.09 0.36 3.88
N ILE A 67 9.24 0.37 3.18
CA ILE A 67 9.47 1.31 2.06
C ILE A 67 8.58 0.93 0.87
N MET A 68 7.71 1.86 0.48
CA MET A 68 6.79 1.70 -0.65
C MET A 68 7.00 2.81 -1.70
N ILE A 69 6.91 2.45 -2.98
CA ILE A 69 7.01 3.38 -4.12
C ILE A 69 5.80 3.16 -5.03
N PHE A 70 5.13 4.24 -5.40
CA PHE A 70 3.93 4.22 -6.23
C PHE A 70 4.16 4.96 -7.55
N SER A 71 3.61 4.43 -8.64
CA SER A 71 3.63 5.08 -9.96
C SER A 71 2.53 6.12 -10.14
N GLU A 72 1.70 6.33 -9.11
CA GLU A 72 0.57 7.25 -9.12
C GLU A 72 0.56 8.11 -7.85
N ALA A 73 0.05 9.34 -7.98
CA ALA A 73 -0.09 10.25 -6.86
C ALA A 73 -1.20 9.78 -5.91
N LEU A 74 -0.84 9.44 -4.68
CA LEU A 74 -1.81 9.09 -3.66
C LEU A 74 -2.56 10.33 -3.15
N ASN A 75 -3.87 10.23 -2.99
CA ASN A 75 -4.64 11.27 -2.32
C ASN A 75 -4.49 11.20 -0.79
N ALA A 76 -4.91 12.26 -0.09
CA ALA A 76 -4.79 12.35 1.37
C ALA A 76 -5.45 11.19 2.13
N ALA A 77 -6.59 10.68 1.64
CA ALA A 77 -7.25 9.54 2.26
C ALA A 77 -6.44 8.24 2.11
N GLN A 78 -5.81 8.01 0.96
CA GLN A 78 -4.92 6.88 0.74
C GLN A 78 -3.67 6.96 1.62
N VAL A 79 -3.07 8.14 1.75
CA VAL A 79 -1.91 8.35 2.64
C VAL A 79 -2.29 8.09 4.10
N LYS A 80 -3.46 8.56 4.53
CA LYS A 80 -3.97 8.29 5.88
C LYS A 80 -4.21 6.80 6.11
N LEU A 81 -4.79 6.11 5.13
CA LEU A 81 -4.97 4.66 5.20
C LEU A 81 -3.63 3.93 5.30
N LEU A 82 -2.62 4.29 4.51
CA LEU A 82 -1.29 3.68 4.62
C LEU A 82 -0.66 3.86 6.00
N HIS A 83 -0.76 5.07 6.58
CA HIS A 83 -0.32 5.32 7.95
C HIS A 83 -1.04 4.41 8.95
N ASP A 84 -2.36 4.43 8.91
CA ASP A 84 -3.19 3.72 9.89
C ASP A 84 -2.98 2.21 9.83
N PHE A 85 -2.68 1.66 8.65
CA PHE A 85 -2.39 0.25 8.45
C PHE A 85 -0.94 -0.15 8.73
N GLY A 86 0.03 0.68 8.34
CA GLY A 86 1.46 0.42 8.56
C GLY A 86 1.85 0.50 10.04
N PHE A 87 1.11 1.27 10.85
CA PHE A 87 1.34 1.37 12.29
C PHE A 87 0.74 0.23 13.12
N ILE A 88 -0.04 -0.68 12.54
CA ILE A 88 -0.61 -1.83 13.27
C ILE A 88 0.41 -2.98 13.40
N GLY A 89 1.68 -2.74 13.05
CA GLY A 89 2.74 -3.73 12.91
C GLY A 89 4.01 -3.50 13.76
N SER A 90 3.91 -3.23 15.06
CA SER A 90 4.93 -3.68 16.04
C SER A 90 4.41 -3.52 17.48
N GLY A 91 3.74 -4.56 17.99
CA GLY A 91 3.52 -4.72 19.43
C GLY A 91 2.35 -3.93 20.05
N SER A 92 1.10 -4.18 19.65
CA SER A 92 -0.03 -4.16 20.59
C SER A 92 -1.28 -4.80 19.97
N LEU A 93 -1.26 -6.13 19.86
CA LEU A 93 -2.48 -6.89 20.09
C LEU A 93 -2.62 -7.03 21.61
N LYS A 94 -3.31 -6.09 22.27
CA LYS A 94 -3.87 -6.40 23.59
C LYS A 94 -5.12 -7.24 23.38
N SER A 95 -4.93 -8.55 23.24
CA SER A 95 -6.04 -9.49 23.47
C SER A 95 -6.39 -9.41 24.95
N THR A 96 -7.46 -8.69 25.27
CA THR A 96 -8.11 -8.83 26.57
C THR A 96 -9.14 -9.94 26.37
N GLU A 97 -8.79 -11.16 26.77
CA GLU A 97 -9.75 -12.26 26.80
C GLU A 97 -10.81 -11.98 27.88
N ASN A 98 -12.10 -11.99 27.50
CA ASN A 98 -13.11 -12.79 28.20
C ASN A 98 -14.49 -12.74 27.50
N HIS A 99 -14.93 -13.95 27.14
CA HIS A 99 -16.29 -14.51 27.05
C HIS A 99 -17.43 -13.84 26.23
N GLN A 100 -17.76 -14.54 25.14
CA GLN A 100 -19.12 -14.90 24.66
C GLN A 100 -20.17 -13.77 24.65
N ASN A 101 -20.21 -13.00 23.57
CA ASN A 101 -21.47 -12.64 22.93
C ASN A 101 -21.23 -12.20 21.49
N THR A 102 -22.04 -12.72 20.57
CA THR A 102 -21.99 -12.48 19.13
C THR A 102 -22.10 -10.99 18.83
N GLN A 103 -20.95 -10.33 18.67
CA GLN A 103 -20.82 -9.08 17.96
C GLN A 103 -19.92 -9.38 16.78
N ILE A 104 -20.42 -9.10 15.58
CA ILE A 104 -19.56 -8.99 14.40
C ILE A 104 -18.59 -7.87 14.73
N THR A 105 -17.44 -8.19 15.31
CA THR A 105 -16.31 -7.28 15.37
C THR A 105 -16.01 -7.01 13.92
N GLU A 106 -16.37 -5.80 13.44
CA GLU A 106 -16.10 -5.42 12.07
C GLU A 106 -14.67 -5.81 11.76
N ASN A 107 -14.52 -6.63 10.71
CA ASN A 107 -13.26 -6.94 10.09
C ASN A 107 -12.57 -5.60 9.78
N SER A 108 -11.73 -5.14 10.70
CA SER A 108 -10.91 -3.96 10.54
C SER A 108 -9.91 -4.25 9.43
N LYS A 109 -10.37 -4.05 8.19
CA LYS A 109 -9.63 -3.75 6.97
C LYS A 109 -8.20 -4.30 7.01
N SER A 110 -8.02 -5.54 6.52
CA SER A 110 -6.69 -6.18 6.39
C SER A 110 -6.12 -6.14 4.97
N LEU A 111 -6.88 -5.56 4.02
CA LEU A 111 -6.57 -5.49 2.59
C LEU A 111 -6.82 -4.08 2.03
N ILE A 112 -5.77 -3.45 1.53
CA ILE A 112 -5.80 -2.18 0.78
C ILE A 112 -5.60 -2.49 -0.69
N ILE A 113 -6.34 -1.79 -1.56
CA ILE A 113 -6.21 -1.88 -3.00
C ILE A 113 -6.00 -0.46 -3.56
N TYR A 114 -4.95 -0.27 -4.35
CA TYR A 114 -4.72 0.99 -5.06
C TYR A 114 -4.04 0.78 -6.43
N PRO A 115 -4.32 1.64 -7.41
CA PRO A 115 -5.40 2.63 -7.38
C PRO A 115 -6.78 1.96 -7.36
N ASN A 116 -7.77 2.66 -6.82
CA ASN A 116 -9.16 2.23 -6.83
C ASN A 116 -10.03 3.49 -6.93
N PRO A 117 -10.65 3.79 -8.08
CA PRO A 117 -10.76 2.97 -9.30
C PRO A 117 -9.43 2.69 -10.02
N SER A 118 -9.35 1.59 -10.77
CA SER A 118 -8.18 1.15 -11.53
C SER A 118 -8.49 0.91 -13.01
N LYS A 119 -7.47 0.99 -13.85
CA LYS A 119 -7.48 0.59 -15.27
C LYS A 119 -6.98 -0.84 -15.52
N GLY A 120 -6.99 -1.70 -14.50
CA GLY A 120 -6.51 -3.08 -14.58
C GLY A 120 -5.12 -3.32 -13.97
N ASN A 121 -4.42 -2.27 -13.54
CA ASN A 121 -3.20 -2.36 -12.74
C ASN A 121 -3.52 -1.95 -11.30
N ILE A 122 -3.33 -2.86 -10.35
CA ILE A 122 -3.55 -2.62 -8.92
C ILE A 122 -2.41 -3.19 -8.10
N ASN A 123 -2.25 -2.65 -6.90
CA ASN A 123 -1.39 -3.17 -5.87
C ASN A 123 -2.25 -3.49 -4.66
N LEU A 124 -1.93 -4.60 -4.00
CA LEU A 124 -2.57 -5.04 -2.78
C LEU A 124 -1.57 -4.86 -1.64
N ILE A 125 -1.99 -4.21 -0.56
CA ILE A 125 -1.29 -4.28 0.73
C ILE A 125 -2.15 -5.11 1.64
N THR A 126 -1.63 -6.25 2.06
CA THR A 126 -2.34 -7.18 2.92
C THR A 126 -1.45 -7.70 4.02
N GLN A 127 -2.01 -7.89 5.22
CA GLN A 127 -1.31 -8.65 6.26
C GLN A 127 -1.53 -10.14 6.02
N VAL A 128 -0.44 -10.88 5.87
CA VAL A 128 -0.41 -12.34 5.78
C VAL A 128 -0.12 -12.87 7.18
N LYS A 129 -1.15 -13.45 7.81
CA LYS A 129 -1.05 -13.99 9.17
C LYS A 129 -0.36 -15.36 9.25
N TYR A 130 -0.29 -16.07 8.12
CA TYR A 130 0.29 -17.40 8.03
C TYR A 130 1.07 -17.51 6.74
N ALA A 131 2.34 -17.85 6.83
CA ALA A 131 3.17 -18.03 5.65
C ALA A 131 2.62 -19.17 4.79
N GLY A 132 2.76 -19.03 3.47
CA GLY A 132 2.40 -20.07 2.51
C GLY A 132 1.68 -19.54 1.28
N ALA A 133 0.92 -20.44 0.66
CA ALA A 133 0.22 -20.12 -0.57
C ALA A 133 -1.05 -19.29 -0.31
N ILE A 134 -1.28 -18.31 -1.17
CA ILE A 134 -2.54 -17.55 -1.23
C ILE A 134 -3.14 -17.65 -2.63
N LYS A 135 -4.46 -17.52 -2.70
CA LYS A 135 -5.22 -17.38 -3.93
C LYS A 135 -5.92 -16.02 -3.93
N ILE A 136 -5.80 -15.30 -5.03
CA ILE A 136 -6.45 -14.02 -5.26
C ILE A 136 -7.53 -14.24 -6.33
N GLU A 137 -8.75 -13.83 -6.04
CA GLU A 137 -9.90 -13.89 -6.95
C GLU A 137 -10.46 -12.48 -7.15
N ILE A 138 -10.87 -12.15 -8.37
CA ILE A 138 -11.76 -11.01 -8.63
C ILE A 138 -13.10 -11.57 -9.07
N ILE A 139 -14.16 -11.14 -8.39
CA ILE A 139 -15.50 -11.69 -8.50
C ILE A 139 -16.44 -10.57 -8.93
N ASP A 140 -17.27 -10.81 -9.94
CA ASP A 140 -18.31 -9.88 -10.37
C ASP A 140 -19.50 -9.83 -9.38
N VAL A 141 -20.46 -8.93 -9.62
CA VAL A 141 -21.64 -8.76 -8.75
C VAL A 141 -22.61 -9.96 -8.78
N LEU A 142 -22.48 -10.85 -9.75
CA LEU A 142 -23.26 -12.08 -9.88
C LEU A 142 -22.56 -13.28 -9.21
N GLY A 143 -21.34 -13.09 -8.68
CA GLY A 143 -20.55 -14.13 -8.03
C GLY A 143 -19.62 -14.90 -8.98
N GLY A 144 -19.53 -14.51 -10.25
CA GLY A 144 -18.62 -15.12 -11.22
C GLY A 144 -17.18 -14.72 -10.98
N ILE A 145 -16.26 -15.70 -10.95
CA ILE A 145 -14.81 -15.44 -10.86
C ILE A 145 -14.33 -15.00 -12.26
N VAL A 146 -13.89 -13.75 -12.37
CA VAL A 146 -13.40 -13.14 -13.62
C VAL A 146 -11.88 -13.03 -13.70
N TYR A 147 -11.18 -13.25 -12.58
CA TYR A 147 -9.71 -13.32 -12.50
C TYR A 147 -9.31 -14.22 -11.34
N GLU A 148 -8.29 -15.06 -11.54
CA GLU A 148 -7.67 -15.86 -10.48
C GLU A 148 -6.14 -15.80 -10.59
N LYS A 149 -5.45 -15.64 -9.47
CA LYS A 149 -3.99 -15.78 -9.37
C LYS A 149 -3.61 -16.52 -8.09
N LYS A 150 -2.70 -17.50 -8.21
CA LYS A 150 -2.09 -18.18 -7.06
C LYS A 150 -0.67 -17.66 -6.85
N ILE A 151 -0.33 -17.40 -5.59
CA ILE A 151 1.02 -17.01 -5.16
C ILE A 151 1.47 -18.04 -4.13
N TYR A 152 2.66 -18.58 -4.31
CA TYR A 152 3.23 -19.58 -3.42
C TYR A 152 4.31 -18.94 -2.55
N ASN A 153 4.56 -19.54 -1.37
CA ASN A 153 5.66 -19.17 -0.48
C ASN A 153 5.66 -17.70 -0.04
N LEU A 154 4.48 -17.14 0.25
CA LEU A 154 4.37 -15.78 0.78
C LEU A 154 4.71 -15.79 2.28
N GLU A 155 5.54 -14.86 2.73
CA GLU A 155 5.94 -14.77 4.14
C GLU A 155 4.85 -14.16 5.02
N GLU A 156 4.95 -14.38 6.33
CA GLU A 156 4.11 -13.67 7.31
C GLU A 156 4.46 -12.18 7.34
N GLY A 157 3.50 -11.35 7.78
CA GLY A 157 3.67 -9.91 7.86
C GLY A 157 2.98 -9.16 6.74
N TYR A 158 3.35 -7.90 6.52
CA TYR A 158 2.76 -7.08 5.47
C TYR A 158 3.37 -7.42 4.12
N GLN A 159 2.49 -7.57 3.13
CA GLN A 159 2.88 -7.98 1.80
C GLN A 159 2.34 -6.99 0.78
N HIS A 160 3.25 -6.53 -0.08
CA HIS A 160 2.94 -5.71 -1.24
C HIS A 160 2.88 -6.59 -2.49
N ILE A 161 1.68 -6.71 -3.06
CA ILE A 161 1.42 -7.63 -4.17
C ILE A 161 0.93 -6.84 -5.40
N PRO A 162 1.77 -6.64 -6.41
CA PRO A 162 1.35 -6.03 -7.67
C PRO A 162 0.58 -7.05 -8.53
N LEU A 163 -0.59 -6.62 -9.02
CA LEU A 163 -1.37 -7.28 -10.06
C LEU A 163 -1.44 -6.35 -11.27
N LYS A 164 -0.93 -6.83 -12.41
CA LYS A 164 -0.87 -6.06 -13.65
C LYS A 164 -1.73 -6.69 -14.72
N ASP A 165 -2.14 -5.88 -15.68
CA ASP A 165 -2.79 -6.28 -16.92
C ASP A 165 -4.09 -7.08 -16.73
N ILE A 166 -4.83 -6.79 -15.65
CA ILE A 166 -6.14 -7.40 -15.39
C ILE A 166 -7.11 -6.91 -16.47
N THR A 167 -7.44 -7.79 -17.41
CA THR A 167 -8.31 -7.49 -18.55
C THR A 167 -9.74 -7.94 -18.27
N ILE A 168 -10.48 -7.11 -17.53
CA ILE A 168 -11.91 -7.31 -17.23
C ILE A 168 -12.69 -6.04 -17.59
N ALA A 169 -14.00 -6.16 -17.76
CA ALA A 169 -14.86 -5.02 -18.11
C ALA A 169 -14.85 -3.92 -17.02
N SER A 170 -15.18 -2.69 -17.40
CA SER A 170 -15.42 -1.63 -16.43
C SER A 170 -16.61 -2.00 -15.54
N GLY A 171 -16.49 -1.88 -14.23
CA GLY A 171 -17.49 -2.35 -13.30
C GLY A 171 -17.06 -2.33 -11.83
N VAL A 172 -17.97 -2.78 -10.96
CA VAL A 172 -17.69 -3.00 -9.54
C VAL A 172 -17.48 -4.49 -9.31
N TYR A 173 -16.44 -4.81 -8.56
CA TYR A 173 -15.99 -6.17 -8.27
C TYR A 173 -15.69 -6.33 -6.78
N ILE A 174 -15.61 -7.59 -6.35
CA ILE A 174 -15.06 -7.99 -5.07
C ILE A 174 -13.71 -8.65 -5.35
N LEU A 175 -12.63 -8.08 -4.82
CA LEU A 175 -11.35 -8.76 -4.77
C LEU A 175 -11.27 -9.54 -3.46
N LYS A 176 -10.88 -10.82 -3.55
CA LYS A 176 -10.76 -11.73 -2.43
C LYS A 176 -9.37 -12.32 -2.37
N ILE A 177 -8.75 -12.33 -1.19
CA ILE A 177 -7.53 -13.08 -0.90
C ILE A 177 -7.89 -14.24 0.03
N ILE A 178 -7.52 -15.44 -0.36
CA ILE A 178 -7.81 -16.69 0.36
C ILE A 178 -6.47 -17.34 0.70
N ASN A 179 -6.29 -17.72 1.96
CA ASN A 179 -5.31 -18.72 2.36
C ASN A 179 -6.04 -19.87 3.09
N ASN A 180 -5.33 -20.90 3.52
CA ASN A 180 -5.93 -22.09 4.15
C ASN A 180 -6.70 -21.80 5.45
N LYS A 181 -6.58 -20.60 6.03
CA LYS A 181 -7.11 -20.23 7.36
C LYS A 181 -7.88 -18.90 7.39
N GLN A 182 -7.78 -18.07 6.36
CA GLN A 182 -8.29 -16.70 6.34
C GLN A 182 -8.78 -16.32 4.95
N ILE A 183 -9.88 -15.59 4.93
CA ILE A 183 -10.40 -14.90 3.75
C ILE A 183 -10.43 -13.40 4.04
N GLN A 184 -9.90 -12.61 3.12
CA GLN A 184 -9.98 -11.15 3.13
C GLN A 184 -10.67 -10.71 1.85
N ASN A 185 -11.47 -9.65 1.92
CA ASN A 185 -12.13 -9.11 0.74
C ASN A 185 -12.15 -7.57 0.78
N ALA A 186 -12.19 -6.98 -0.41
CA ALA A 186 -12.34 -5.55 -0.60
C ALA A 186 -13.04 -5.26 -1.92
N ARG A 187 -13.76 -4.13 -1.97
CA ARG A 187 -14.38 -3.64 -3.20
C ARG A 187 -13.30 -3.12 -4.15
N LEU A 188 -13.36 -3.55 -5.40
CA LEU A 188 -12.53 -3.07 -6.51
C LEU A 188 -13.43 -2.41 -7.56
N ILE A 189 -13.01 -1.28 -8.11
CA ILE A 189 -13.69 -0.60 -9.22
C ILE A 189 -12.73 -0.59 -10.40
N ILE A 190 -13.15 -1.14 -11.54
CA ILE A 190 -12.41 -1.07 -12.81
C ILE A 190 -13.06 -0.02 -13.71
N LYS A 191 -12.25 0.84 -14.31
CA LYS A 191 -12.65 1.87 -15.27
C LYS A 191 -11.60 1.97 -16.38
N ASN A 192 -11.80 1.18 -17.44
CA ASN A 192 -10.96 1.19 -18.64
C ASN A 192 -11.19 2.44 -19.49
#